data_AF-A0A7Y3PHH6-F1
#
_entry.id   AF-A0A7Y3PHH6-F1
#
_cell.length_a   1.000
_cell.length_b   1.000
_cell.length_c   1.000
_cell.angle_alpha   90.00
_cell.angle_beta   90.00
_cell.angle_gamma   90.00
#
_symmetry.space_group_name_H-M   'P 1'
#
loop_
_entity.id
_entity.type
_entity.pdbx_description
1 polymer ?
#
loop_
_entity_poly.entity_id
_entity_poly.type
_entity_poly.pdbx_seq_one_letter_code
_entity_poly.pdbx_strand_id
1 'polypeptide(L)'
;MFDGHLRAEVDKRTNPIGAALAKTPLSADSLTISGIVISVLAGVTVATGRLWLGFILVVAAALPDLLDGPLAKMKGTTSKRGAFFDSFSDRVSDLFLFGGLGWYYLHGARPDLATLPFAVYGAASLISYQRAKAESLGFDAKGGIMERGERIFALAAGLLFSPILLPILWLTLALSVVTVIQRFVKIWIQASTTVANSRRRYRKGHEISGKRSLQRSDFFRTGYRRSSHPRRRVGNSPASSSFSRWLEHRGVRSLGESES
;
A
#
# COMPACT_ATOMS: atom_id res chain seq x y z
N MET A 1 5.56 -18.04 -7.66
CA MET A 1 6.39 -19.24 -7.36
C MET A 1 7.70 -19.29 -8.17
N PHE A 2 8.10 -18.16 -8.79
CA PHE A 2 9.40 -17.99 -9.46
C PHE A 2 10.23 -16.84 -8.83
N ASP A 3 9.78 -16.28 -7.71
CA ASP A 3 10.22 -14.97 -7.22
C ASP A 3 11.54 -14.97 -6.43
N GLY A 4 11.98 -16.09 -5.86
CA GLY A 4 13.18 -16.12 -5.00
C GLY A 4 14.48 -16.21 -5.80
N HIS A 5 14.57 -17.21 -6.68
CA HIS A 5 15.79 -17.49 -7.45
C HIS A 5 16.02 -16.49 -8.60
N LEU A 6 14.96 -16.03 -9.27
CA LEU A 6 15.10 -15.01 -10.33
C LEU A 6 15.48 -13.65 -9.74
N ARG A 7 14.93 -13.25 -8.59
CA ARG A 7 15.35 -11.99 -7.92
C ARG A 7 16.78 -12.07 -7.42
N ALA A 8 17.20 -13.21 -6.85
CA ALA A 8 18.59 -13.38 -6.40
C ALA A 8 19.58 -13.34 -7.58
N GLU A 9 19.24 -13.92 -8.73
CA GLU A 9 20.08 -13.92 -9.93
C GLU A 9 20.08 -12.56 -10.65
N VAL A 10 18.91 -11.90 -10.74
CA VAL A 10 18.78 -10.53 -11.25
C VAL A 10 19.55 -9.55 -10.37
N ASP A 11 19.38 -9.60 -9.04
CA ASP A 11 20.13 -8.78 -8.08
C ASP A 11 21.64 -9.04 -8.22
N LYS A 12 22.07 -10.29 -8.38
CA LYS A 12 23.49 -10.63 -8.54
C LYS A 12 24.10 -10.04 -9.82
N ARG A 13 23.32 -9.94 -10.90
CA ARG A 13 23.77 -9.35 -12.18
C ARG A 13 23.62 -7.83 -12.25
N THR A 14 22.63 -7.24 -11.58
CA THR A 14 22.42 -5.79 -11.56
C THR A 14 23.28 -5.08 -10.51
N ASN A 15 23.66 -5.75 -9.42
CA ASN A 15 24.54 -5.19 -8.38
C ASN A 15 25.89 -4.63 -8.89
N PRO A 16 26.66 -5.30 -9.79
CA PRO A 16 27.90 -4.71 -10.32
C PRO A 16 27.65 -3.48 -11.20
N ILE A 17 26.53 -3.46 -11.94
CA ILE A 17 26.14 -2.31 -12.76
C ILE A 17 25.68 -1.15 -11.86
N GLY A 18 24.91 -1.45 -10.81
CA GLY A 18 24.52 -0.51 -9.78
C GLY A 18 25.72 0.07 -9.03
N ALA A 19 26.74 -0.74 -8.74
CA ALA A 19 28.01 -0.29 -8.15
C ALA A 19 28.82 0.63 -9.10
N ALA A 20 28.83 0.33 -10.40
CA ALA A 20 29.49 1.17 -11.40
C ALA A 20 28.75 2.52 -11.56
N LEU A 21 27.42 2.49 -11.66
CA LEU A 21 26.57 3.68 -11.72
C LEU A 21 26.62 4.50 -10.43
N ALA A 22 26.79 3.86 -9.28
CA ALA A 22 26.92 4.56 -7.99
C ALA A 22 28.12 5.51 -7.94
N LYS A 23 29.16 5.24 -8.74
CA LYS A 23 30.34 6.11 -8.89
C LYS A 23 30.11 7.34 -9.77
N THR A 24 28.98 7.40 -10.46
CA THR A 24 28.59 8.54 -11.31
C THR A 24 27.68 9.51 -10.56
N PRO A 25 27.58 10.78 -10.99
CA PRO A 25 26.66 11.76 -10.39
C PRO A 25 25.17 11.49 -10.70
N LEU A 26 24.85 10.45 -11.46
CA LEU A 26 23.47 10.11 -11.84
C LEU A 26 22.62 9.78 -10.61
N SER A 27 21.46 10.44 -10.48
CA SER A 27 20.46 10.12 -9.45
C SER A 27 19.46 9.08 -9.97
N ALA A 28 18.78 8.39 -9.05
CA ALA A 28 17.67 7.49 -9.40
C ALA A 28 16.56 8.25 -10.13
N ASP A 29 16.19 9.44 -9.65
CA ASP A 29 15.19 10.31 -10.29
C ASP A 29 15.55 10.63 -11.76
N SER A 30 16.83 10.86 -12.08
CA SER A 30 17.27 11.10 -13.46
C SER A 30 17.11 9.87 -14.36
N LEU A 31 17.34 8.66 -13.82
CA LEU A 31 17.09 7.41 -14.55
C LEU A 31 15.59 7.25 -14.83
N THR A 32 14.75 7.43 -13.82
CA THR A 32 13.28 7.36 -13.99
C THR A 32 12.78 8.37 -15.03
N ILE A 33 13.26 9.63 -15.01
CA ILE A 33 12.92 10.64 -16.03
C ILE A 33 13.35 10.18 -17.43
N SER A 34 14.56 9.63 -17.56
CA SER A 34 15.03 9.11 -18.85
C SER A 34 14.14 7.97 -19.35
N GLY A 35 13.70 7.07 -18.48
CA GLY A 35 12.77 5.99 -18.80
C GLY A 35 11.42 6.51 -19.32
N ILE A 36 10.88 7.58 -18.70
CA ILE A 36 9.66 8.25 -19.18
C ILE A 36 9.87 8.81 -20.59
N VAL A 37 10.95 9.57 -20.81
CA VAL A 37 11.22 10.19 -22.12
C VAL A 37 11.35 9.12 -23.20
N ILE A 38 12.10 8.05 -22.95
CA ILE A 38 12.26 6.93 -23.90
C ILE A 38 10.91 6.24 -24.13
N SER A 39 10.08 6.05 -23.09
CA SER A 39 8.74 5.45 -23.23
C SER A 39 7.79 6.31 -24.07
N VAL A 40 7.84 7.64 -23.91
CA VAL A 40 7.08 8.58 -24.75
C VAL A 40 7.51 8.46 -26.21
N LEU A 41 8.82 8.47 -26.46
CA LEU A 41 9.37 8.30 -27.80
C LEU A 41 9.00 6.94 -28.39
N ALA A 42 8.99 5.88 -27.58
CA ALA A 42 8.54 4.55 -27.99
C ALA A 42 7.08 4.57 -28.41
N GLY A 43 6.19 5.16 -27.61
CA GLY A 43 4.77 5.30 -27.92
C GLY A 43 4.51 6.06 -29.22
N VAL A 44 5.16 7.21 -29.40
CA VAL A 44 5.07 8.00 -30.65
C VAL A 44 5.62 7.21 -31.84
N THR A 45 6.74 6.51 -31.68
CA THR A 45 7.33 5.69 -32.76
C THR A 45 6.40 4.56 -33.17
N VAL A 46 5.80 3.86 -32.20
CA VAL A 46 4.79 2.83 -32.45
C VAL A 46 3.58 3.43 -33.18
N ALA A 47 3.11 4.61 -32.76
CA ALA A 47 2.00 5.31 -33.39
C ALA A 47 2.25 5.62 -34.88
N THR A 48 3.50 5.90 -35.26
CA THR A 48 3.90 6.11 -36.68
C THR A 48 4.06 4.81 -37.48
N GLY A 49 3.77 3.64 -36.89
CA GLY A 49 3.89 2.33 -37.55
C GLY A 49 5.30 1.75 -37.61
N ARG A 50 6.29 2.40 -37.00
CA ARG A 50 7.68 1.92 -36.96
C ARG A 50 7.89 0.92 -35.82
N LEU A 51 7.19 -0.22 -35.89
CA LEU A 51 7.08 -1.20 -34.79
C LEU A 51 8.44 -1.72 -34.30
N TRP A 52 9.38 -1.99 -35.21
CA TRP A 52 10.72 -2.47 -34.86
C TRP A 52 11.52 -1.45 -34.04
N LEU A 53 11.46 -0.17 -34.42
CA LEU A 53 12.11 0.89 -33.64
C LEU A 53 11.37 1.09 -32.30
N GLY A 54 10.04 0.95 -32.31
CA GLY A 54 9.24 0.89 -31.09
C GLY A 54 9.70 -0.21 -30.13
N PHE A 55 9.97 -1.42 -30.63
CA PHE A 55 10.53 -2.53 -29.84
C PHE A 55 11.85 -2.14 -29.18
N ILE A 56 12.81 -1.60 -29.95
CA ILE A 56 14.11 -1.18 -29.42
C ILE A 56 13.94 -0.15 -28.30
N LEU A 57 13.06 0.84 -28.51
CA LEU A 57 12.79 1.88 -27.53
C LEU A 57 12.06 1.35 -26.29
N VAL A 58 11.13 0.41 -26.41
CA VAL A 58 10.49 -0.27 -25.26
C VAL A 58 11.52 -1.02 -24.42
N VAL A 59 12.41 -1.77 -25.06
CA VAL A 59 13.49 -2.48 -24.36
C VAL A 59 14.44 -1.49 -23.69
N ALA A 60 14.80 -0.40 -24.39
CA ALA A 60 15.65 0.66 -23.83
C ALA A 60 14.99 1.36 -22.63
N ALA A 61 13.68 1.60 -22.67
CA ALA A 61 12.93 2.23 -21.59
C ALA A 61 12.80 1.34 -20.34
N ALA A 62 12.90 0.02 -20.49
CA ALA A 62 12.89 -0.92 -19.36
C ALA A 62 14.24 -0.99 -18.62
N LEU A 63 15.33 -0.50 -19.23
CA LEU A 63 16.66 -0.55 -18.61
C LEU A 63 16.79 0.39 -17.39
N PRO A 64 16.36 1.67 -17.45
CA PRO A 64 16.38 2.55 -16.28
C PRO A 64 15.65 1.97 -15.05
N ASP A 65 14.44 1.44 -15.23
CA ASP A 65 13.62 0.83 -14.15
C ASP A 65 14.26 -0.42 -13.54
N LEU A 66 15.11 -1.14 -14.29
CA LEU A 66 15.83 -2.29 -13.76
C LEU A 66 17.04 -1.85 -12.90
N LEU A 67 17.56 -0.66 -13.14
CA LEU A 67 18.81 -0.16 -12.57
C LEU A 67 18.61 0.85 -11.44
N ASP A 68 17.48 1.57 -11.40
CA ASP A 68 17.20 2.62 -10.42
C ASP A 68 17.02 2.08 -8.99
N GLY A 69 16.41 0.90 -8.81
CA GLY A 69 16.26 0.22 -7.53
C GLY A 69 17.61 -0.20 -6.93
N PRO A 70 18.43 -1.00 -7.64
CA PRO A 70 19.80 -1.32 -7.21
C PRO A 70 20.66 -0.06 -6.98
N LEU A 71 20.56 0.96 -7.84
CA LEU A 71 21.29 2.22 -7.67
C LEU A 71 20.88 2.95 -6.39
N ALA A 72 19.57 3.08 -6.12
CA ALA A 72 19.06 3.73 -4.92
C ALA A 72 19.49 2.98 -3.65
N LYS A 73 19.47 1.64 -3.69
CA LYS A 73 19.95 0.79 -2.59
C LYS A 73 21.45 0.98 -2.34
N MET A 74 22.26 1.01 -3.39
CA MET A 74 23.72 1.18 -3.29
C MET A 74 24.11 2.59 -2.83
N LYS A 75 23.36 3.63 -3.23
CA LYS A 75 23.56 5.01 -2.78
C LYS A 75 22.91 5.33 -1.42
N GLY A 76 22.16 4.38 -0.83
CA GLY A 76 21.41 4.62 0.41
C GLY A 76 20.29 5.66 0.28
N THR A 77 19.77 5.89 -0.93
CA THR A 77 18.78 6.94 -1.25
C THR A 77 17.35 6.40 -1.40
N THR A 78 17.10 5.15 -1.01
CA THR A 78 15.76 4.55 -1.01
C THR A 78 14.79 5.40 -0.19
N SER A 79 13.73 5.90 -0.83
CA SER A 79 12.77 6.81 -0.20
C SER A 79 11.34 6.53 -0.62
N LYS A 80 10.37 6.93 0.22
CA LYS A 80 8.94 6.88 -0.12
C LYS A 80 8.60 7.75 -1.34
N ARG A 81 9.33 8.87 -1.50
CA ARG A 81 9.22 9.76 -2.66
C ARG A 81 9.63 9.04 -3.95
N GLY A 82 10.77 8.35 -3.94
CA GLY A 82 11.26 7.58 -5.10
C GLY A 82 10.30 6.46 -5.47
N ALA A 83 9.80 5.69 -4.49
CA ALA A 83 8.83 4.62 -4.74
C ALA A 83 7.51 5.12 -5.35
N PHE A 84 7.05 6.31 -4.93
CA PHE A 84 5.89 6.97 -5.55
C PHE A 84 6.19 7.42 -6.98
N PHE A 85 7.36 8.02 -7.20
CA PHE A 85 7.75 8.52 -8.52
C PHE A 85 7.93 7.39 -9.55
N ASP A 86 8.54 6.29 -9.16
CA ASP A 86 8.62 5.03 -9.92
C ASP A 86 7.23 4.51 -10.30
N SER A 87 6.35 4.35 -9.30
CA SER A 87 4.97 3.89 -9.54
C SER A 87 4.16 4.81 -10.46
N PHE A 88 4.41 6.12 -10.43
CA PHE A 88 3.78 7.10 -11.32
C PHE A 88 4.37 7.05 -12.73
N SER A 89 5.71 7.02 -12.84
CA SER A 89 6.46 6.87 -14.08
C SER A 89 5.98 5.66 -14.87
N ASP A 90 5.83 4.52 -14.20
CA ASP A 90 5.29 3.28 -14.77
C ASP A 90 3.95 3.47 -15.50
N ARG A 91 3.05 4.25 -14.89
CA ARG A 91 1.72 4.52 -15.44
C ARG A 91 1.79 5.47 -16.63
N VAL A 92 2.65 6.47 -16.57
CA VAL A 92 2.90 7.37 -17.70
C VAL A 92 3.46 6.57 -18.88
N SER A 93 4.46 5.72 -18.65
CA SER A 93 5.04 4.85 -19.67
C SER A 93 4.02 3.88 -20.26
N ASP A 94 3.24 3.17 -19.42
CA ASP A 94 2.15 2.30 -19.87
C ASP A 94 1.14 3.08 -20.76
N LEU A 95 0.77 4.30 -20.35
CA LEU A 95 -0.17 5.15 -21.09
C LEU A 95 0.32 5.49 -22.51
N PHE A 96 1.57 5.95 -22.65
CA PHE A 96 2.11 6.33 -23.96
C PHE A 96 2.30 5.11 -24.88
N LEU A 97 2.72 3.98 -24.34
CA LEU A 97 2.89 2.75 -25.12
C LEU A 97 1.56 2.23 -25.67
N PHE A 98 0.56 2.04 -24.80
CA PHE A 98 -0.75 1.55 -25.24
C PHE A 98 -1.54 2.61 -26.03
N GLY A 99 -1.38 3.90 -25.72
CA GLY A 99 -1.96 4.99 -26.49
C GLY A 99 -1.40 5.06 -27.90
N GLY A 100 -0.07 4.95 -28.05
CA GLY A 100 0.58 4.89 -29.35
C GLY A 100 0.14 3.67 -30.17
N LEU A 101 -0.02 2.53 -29.53
CA LEU A 101 -0.52 1.31 -30.19
C LEU A 101 -2.00 1.44 -30.59
N GLY A 102 -2.84 2.08 -29.76
CA GLY A 102 -4.21 2.41 -30.11
C GLY A 102 -4.27 3.33 -31.33
N TRP A 103 -3.43 4.36 -31.39
CA TRP A 103 -3.30 5.25 -32.54
C TRP A 103 -2.86 4.53 -33.80
N TYR A 104 -1.88 3.63 -33.69
CA TYR A 104 -1.41 2.78 -34.79
C TYR A 104 -2.54 1.97 -35.42
N TYR A 105 -3.37 1.30 -34.60
CA TYR A 105 -4.52 0.55 -35.12
C TYR A 105 -5.59 1.46 -35.70
N LEU A 106 -5.88 2.60 -35.05
CA LEU A 106 -6.89 3.56 -35.50
C LEU A 106 -6.63 4.10 -36.91
N HIS A 107 -5.36 4.31 -37.27
CA HIS A 107 -4.95 4.81 -38.59
C HIS A 107 -4.43 3.71 -39.53
N GLY A 108 -4.50 2.45 -39.09
CA GLY A 108 -4.04 1.29 -39.84
C GLY A 108 -5.18 0.60 -40.61
N ALA A 109 -4.89 -0.60 -41.10
CA ALA A 109 -5.85 -1.40 -41.87
C ALA A 109 -7.03 -1.93 -41.04
N ARG A 110 -6.96 -1.88 -39.70
CA ARG A 110 -7.96 -2.43 -38.77
C ARG A 110 -8.27 -1.48 -37.62
N PRO A 111 -9.02 -0.39 -37.89
CA PRO A 111 -9.37 0.62 -36.89
C PRO A 111 -10.30 0.11 -35.79
N ASP A 112 -11.07 -0.94 -36.07
CA ASP A 112 -11.91 -1.66 -35.10
C ASP A 112 -11.12 -2.17 -33.88
N LEU A 113 -9.82 -2.44 -34.07
CA LEU A 113 -8.92 -2.92 -33.02
C LEU A 113 -8.30 -1.82 -32.17
N ALA A 114 -8.52 -0.54 -32.49
CA ALA A 114 -7.93 0.58 -31.74
C ALA A 114 -8.32 0.55 -30.25
N THR A 115 -9.49 -0.02 -29.91
CA THR A 115 -9.99 -0.16 -28.55
C THR A 115 -9.23 -1.22 -27.71
N LEU A 116 -8.60 -2.20 -28.36
CA LEU A 116 -7.95 -3.33 -27.68
C LEU A 116 -6.74 -2.91 -26.82
N PRO A 117 -5.77 -2.10 -27.32
CA PRO A 117 -4.70 -1.56 -26.49
C PRO A 117 -5.21 -0.74 -25.29
N PHE A 118 -6.27 0.06 -25.47
CA PHE A 118 -6.87 0.81 -24.36
C PHE A 118 -7.52 -0.11 -23.32
N ALA A 119 -8.16 -1.20 -23.73
CA ALA A 119 -8.69 -2.20 -22.82
C ALA A 119 -7.58 -2.87 -21.99
N VAL A 120 -6.43 -3.19 -22.63
CA VAL A 120 -5.25 -3.72 -21.93
C VAL A 120 -4.73 -2.71 -20.90
N TYR A 121 -4.58 -1.44 -21.29
CA TYR A 121 -4.17 -0.38 -20.38
C TYR A 121 -5.14 -0.18 -19.21
N GLY A 122 -6.45 -0.23 -19.47
CA GLY A 122 -7.49 -0.16 -18.44
C GLY A 122 -7.36 -1.28 -17.42
N ALA A 123 -7.20 -2.52 -17.88
CA ALA A 123 -6.96 -3.67 -17.00
C ALA A 123 -5.66 -3.52 -16.19
N ALA A 124 -4.55 -3.10 -16.84
CA ALA A 124 -3.27 -2.85 -16.18
C ALA A 124 -3.36 -1.74 -15.10
N SER A 125 -4.14 -0.70 -15.37
CA SER A 125 -4.40 0.39 -14.42
C SER A 125 -5.20 -0.09 -13.21
N LEU A 126 -6.20 -0.95 -13.41
CA LEU A 126 -6.96 -1.58 -12.32
C LEU A 126 -6.08 -2.48 -11.45
N ILE A 127 -5.22 -3.32 -12.05
CA ILE A 127 -4.27 -4.17 -11.33
C ILE A 127 -3.38 -3.33 -10.38
N SER A 128 -2.92 -2.19 -10.89
CA SER A 128 -2.02 -1.28 -10.17
C SER A 128 -2.74 -0.52 -9.07
N TYR A 129 -3.93 -0.02 -9.34
CA TYR A 129 -4.78 0.67 -8.37
C TYR A 129 -5.19 -0.26 -7.22
N GLN A 130 -5.61 -1.50 -7.52
CA GLN A 130 -5.96 -2.47 -6.49
C GLN A 130 -4.80 -2.74 -5.54
N ARG A 131 -3.57 -2.83 -6.06
CA ARG A 131 -2.37 -3.00 -5.23
C ARG A 131 -2.13 -1.79 -4.34
N ALA A 132 -2.08 -0.59 -4.92
CA ALA A 132 -1.86 0.63 -4.15
C ALA A 132 -2.94 0.82 -3.06
N LYS A 133 -4.21 0.56 -3.40
CA LYS A 133 -5.32 0.70 -2.45
C LYS A 133 -5.27 -0.36 -1.36
N ALA A 134 -4.99 -1.62 -1.70
CA ALA A 134 -4.86 -2.70 -0.73
C ALA A 134 -3.72 -2.40 0.27
N GLU A 135 -2.54 -2.01 -0.22
CA GLU A 135 -1.40 -1.66 0.63
C GLU A 135 -1.73 -0.49 1.55
N SER A 136 -2.46 0.53 1.07
CA SER A 136 -2.93 1.65 1.91
C SER A 136 -3.91 1.25 3.02
N LEU A 137 -4.63 0.14 2.82
CA LEU A 137 -5.57 -0.43 3.78
C LEU A 137 -4.92 -1.51 4.68
N GLY A 138 -3.63 -1.79 4.49
CA GLY A 138 -2.90 -2.84 5.22
C GLY A 138 -3.18 -4.26 4.72
N PHE A 139 -3.74 -4.43 3.52
CA PHE A 139 -3.97 -5.73 2.88
C PHE A 139 -2.85 -6.09 1.91
N ASP A 140 -2.60 -7.38 1.74
CA ASP A 140 -1.62 -7.87 0.78
C ASP A 140 -2.26 -8.15 -0.59
N ALA A 141 -1.83 -7.42 -1.60
CA ALA A 141 -2.26 -7.57 -2.99
C ALA A 141 -1.18 -8.11 -3.93
N LYS A 142 -0.12 -8.72 -3.39
CA LYS A 142 0.92 -9.37 -4.21
C LYS A 142 0.40 -10.60 -4.96
N GLY A 143 1.02 -10.88 -6.11
CA GLY A 143 0.70 -12.00 -7.00
C GLY A 143 -0.21 -11.62 -8.16
N GLY A 144 -0.56 -12.61 -8.97
CA GLY A 144 -1.23 -12.44 -10.25
C GLY A 144 -0.46 -13.17 -11.35
N ILE A 145 -1.13 -13.51 -12.45
CA ILE A 145 -0.49 -14.19 -13.58
C ILE A 145 0.22 -13.17 -14.48
N MET A 146 -0.35 -11.96 -14.61
CA MET A 146 0.19 -10.90 -15.45
C MET A 146 0.59 -9.70 -14.59
N GLU A 147 1.87 -9.62 -14.21
CA GLU A 147 2.43 -8.41 -13.61
C GLU A 147 2.97 -7.46 -14.69
N ARG A 148 3.68 -6.41 -14.27
CA ARG A 148 4.16 -5.37 -15.20
C ARG A 148 5.24 -5.92 -16.13
N GLY A 149 6.19 -6.68 -15.59
CA GLY A 149 7.31 -7.24 -16.37
C GLY A 149 6.84 -8.15 -17.50
N GLU A 150 5.90 -9.05 -17.22
CA GLU A 150 5.32 -9.97 -18.19
C GLU A 150 4.57 -9.22 -19.29
N ARG A 151 3.86 -8.15 -18.94
CA ARG A 151 3.15 -7.30 -19.91
C ARG A 151 4.11 -6.56 -20.84
N ILE A 152 5.17 -5.96 -20.31
CA ILE A 152 6.20 -5.29 -21.12
C ILE A 152 6.93 -6.28 -22.01
N PHE A 153 7.25 -7.47 -21.50
CA PHE A 153 7.87 -8.54 -22.28
C PHE A 153 6.95 -9.01 -23.43
N ALA A 154 5.67 -9.25 -23.14
CA ALA A 154 4.69 -9.65 -24.15
C ALA A 154 4.55 -8.56 -25.23
N LEU A 155 4.45 -7.29 -24.83
CA LEU A 155 4.40 -6.16 -25.76
C LEU A 155 5.65 -6.08 -26.63
N ALA A 156 6.84 -6.21 -26.04
CA ALA A 156 8.09 -6.20 -26.77
C ALA A 156 8.15 -7.34 -27.81
N ALA A 157 7.74 -8.56 -27.45
CA ALA A 157 7.65 -9.68 -28.38
C ALA A 157 6.65 -9.41 -29.53
N GLY A 158 5.51 -8.78 -29.23
CA GLY A 158 4.53 -8.38 -30.24
C GLY A 158 5.07 -7.31 -31.20
N LEU A 159 5.80 -6.32 -30.70
CA LEU A 159 6.41 -5.28 -31.53
C LEU A 159 7.55 -5.82 -32.40
N LEU A 160 8.31 -6.80 -31.89
CA LEU A 160 9.37 -7.49 -32.62
C LEU A 160 8.82 -8.29 -33.80
N PHE A 161 7.67 -8.94 -33.60
CA PHE A 161 7.04 -9.81 -34.58
C PHE A 161 5.60 -9.33 -34.88
N SER A 162 5.46 -8.42 -35.83
CA SER A 162 4.16 -7.83 -36.21
C SER A 162 3.00 -8.83 -36.41
N PRO A 163 3.19 -10.04 -36.99
CA PRO A 163 2.10 -10.99 -37.17
C PRO A 163 1.50 -11.51 -35.86
N ILE A 164 2.29 -11.58 -34.78
CA ILE A 164 1.84 -12.09 -33.47
C ILE A 164 1.41 -10.98 -32.52
N LEU A 165 1.55 -9.71 -32.90
CA LEU A 165 1.17 -8.56 -32.06
C LEU A 165 -0.31 -8.64 -31.63
N LEU A 166 -1.20 -8.95 -32.57
CA LEU A 166 -2.63 -9.07 -32.28
C LEU A 166 -2.94 -10.19 -31.28
N PRO A 167 -2.55 -11.47 -31.51
CA PRO A 167 -2.85 -12.53 -30.55
C PRO A 167 -2.19 -12.26 -29.20
N ILE A 168 -1.01 -11.62 -29.18
CA ILE A 168 -0.36 -11.18 -27.93
C ILE A 168 -1.20 -10.15 -27.18
N LEU A 169 -1.82 -9.18 -27.85
CA LEU A 169 -2.68 -8.20 -27.19
C LEU A 169 -3.92 -8.84 -26.57
N TRP A 170 -4.56 -9.76 -27.29
CA TRP A 170 -5.69 -10.54 -26.75
C TRP A 170 -5.29 -11.39 -25.55
N LEU A 171 -4.16 -12.08 -25.65
CA LEU A 171 -3.61 -12.86 -24.54
C LEU A 171 -3.30 -11.97 -23.33
N THR A 172 -2.67 -10.82 -23.58
CA THR A 172 -2.33 -9.83 -22.56
C THR A 172 -3.58 -9.30 -21.87
N LEU A 173 -4.64 -8.99 -22.64
CA LEU A 173 -5.91 -8.56 -22.09
C LEU A 173 -6.53 -9.65 -21.21
N ALA A 174 -6.64 -10.88 -21.72
CA ALA A 174 -7.24 -12.00 -21.01
C ALA A 174 -6.53 -12.27 -19.69
N LEU A 175 -5.20 -12.37 -19.70
CA LEU A 175 -4.40 -12.59 -18.50
C LEU A 175 -4.46 -11.39 -17.52
N SER A 176 -4.56 -10.16 -18.03
CA SER A 176 -4.74 -8.97 -17.20
C SER A 176 -6.11 -8.99 -16.50
N VAL A 177 -7.18 -9.33 -17.21
CA VAL A 177 -8.54 -9.45 -16.64
C VAL A 177 -8.58 -10.56 -15.57
N VAL A 178 -7.99 -11.72 -15.85
CA VAL A 178 -7.86 -12.79 -14.85
C VAL A 178 -7.12 -12.30 -13.62
N THR A 179 -6.04 -11.54 -13.79
CA THR A 179 -5.27 -10.96 -12.68
C THR A 179 -6.07 -9.94 -11.87
N VAL A 180 -6.88 -9.08 -12.53
CA VAL A 180 -7.81 -8.15 -11.87
C VAL A 180 -8.79 -8.91 -10.97
N ILE A 181 -9.37 -10.00 -11.47
CA ILE A 181 -10.34 -10.81 -10.71
C ILE A 181 -9.64 -11.50 -9.53
N GLN A 182 -8.49 -12.14 -9.77
CA GLN A 182 -7.72 -12.82 -8.72
C GLN A 182 -7.37 -11.88 -7.56
N ARG A 183 -6.85 -10.68 -7.88
CA ARG A 183 -6.50 -9.68 -6.87
C ARG A 183 -7.73 -9.17 -6.14
N PHE A 184 -8.82 -8.89 -6.86
CA PHE A 184 -10.07 -8.46 -6.25
C PHE A 184 -10.60 -9.48 -5.25
N VAL A 185 -10.70 -10.77 -5.63
CA VAL A 185 -11.17 -11.84 -4.75
C VAL A 185 -10.26 -11.98 -3.52
N LYS A 186 -8.93 -11.96 -3.72
CA LYS A 186 -7.96 -12.04 -2.63
C LYS A 186 -8.14 -10.90 -1.62
N ILE A 187 -8.29 -9.66 -2.10
CA ILE A 187 -8.47 -8.47 -1.25
C ILE A 187 -9.84 -8.53 -0.55
N TRP A 188 -10.89 -8.95 -1.25
CA TRP A 188 -12.25 -9.03 -0.72
C TRP A 188 -12.37 -10.03 0.45
N ILE A 189 -11.70 -11.18 0.33
CA ILE A 189 -11.64 -12.19 1.40
C ILE A 189 -10.89 -11.63 2.62
N GLN A 190 -9.76 -10.94 2.42
CA GLN A 190 -9.01 -10.31 3.50
C GLN A 190 -9.85 -9.26 4.23
N ALA A 191 -10.50 -8.36 3.49
CA ALA A 191 -11.36 -7.33 4.05
C ALA A 191 -12.53 -7.93 4.86
N SER A 192 -13.17 -8.97 4.33
CA SER A 192 -14.28 -9.67 4.99
C SER A 192 -13.84 -10.33 6.31
N THR A 193 -12.64 -10.93 6.33
CA THR A 193 -12.06 -11.55 7.52
C THR A 193 -11.76 -10.52 8.61
N THR A 194 -11.24 -9.35 8.23
CA THR A 194 -10.98 -8.25 9.17
C THR A 194 -12.26 -7.75 9.82
N VAL A 195 -13.34 -7.56 9.05
CA VAL A 195 -14.65 -7.16 9.59
C VAL A 195 -15.21 -8.21 10.55
N ALA A 196 -15.14 -9.49 10.18
CA ALA A 196 -15.61 -10.59 11.03
C ALA A 196 -14.85 -10.66 12.37
N ASN A 197 -13.53 -10.49 12.35
CA ASN A 197 -12.69 -10.51 13.55
C ASN A 197 -12.98 -9.31 14.47
N SER A 198 -13.20 -8.12 13.91
CA SER A 198 -13.60 -6.93 14.67
C SER A 198 -14.93 -7.13 15.39
N ARG A 199 -15.95 -7.69 14.70
CA ARG A 199 -17.25 -8.01 15.32
C ARG A 199 -17.12 -9.04 16.44
N ARG A 200 -16.31 -10.10 16.25
CA ARG A 200 -16.06 -11.12 17.30
C ARG A 200 -15.38 -10.53 18.53
N ARG A 201 -14.37 -9.65 18.35
CA ARG A 201 -13.70 -8.96 19.47
C ARG A 201 -14.66 -8.06 20.23
N TYR A 202 -15.47 -7.27 19.53
CA TYR A 202 -16.48 -6.41 20.16
C TYR A 202 -17.46 -7.22 21.01
N ARG A 203 -18.03 -8.30 20.45
CA ARG A 203 -18.97 -9.18 21.18
C ARG A 203 -18.34 -9.78 22.44
N LYS A 204 -17.10 -10.29 22.33
CA LYS A 204 -16.37 -10.88 23.47
C LYS A 204 -16.07 -9.84 24.57
N GLY A 205 -15.69 -8.62 24.18
CA GLY A 205 -15.48 -7.52 25.13
C GLY A 205 -16.76 -7.15 25.89
N HIS A 206 -17.89 -7.08 25.17
CA HIS A 206 -19.19 -6.76 25.77
C HIS A 206 -19.67 -7.85 26.73
N GLU A 207 -19.44 -9.12 26.38
CA GLU A 207 -19.79 -10.27 27.24
C GLU A 207 -18.95 -10.30 28.52
N ILE A 208 -17.64 -10.02 28.43
CA ILE A 208 -16.74 -9.94 29.60
C ILE A 208 -17.13 -8.77 30.50
N SER A 209 -17.46 -7.61 29.91
CA SER A 209 -17.89 -6.43 30.67
C SER A 209 -19.22 -6.69 31.40
N GLY A 210 -20.19 -7.32 30.72
CA GLY A 210 -21.47 -7.71 31.31
C GLY A 210 -21.33 -8.74 32.45
N LYS A 211 -20.45 -9.74 32.28
CA LYS A 211 -20.15 -10.71 33.36
C LYS A 211 -19.50 -10.05 34.57
N ARG A 212 -18.58 -9.09 34.37
CA ARG A 212 -17.97 -8.32 35.46
C ARG A 212 -18.96 -7.42 36.18
N SER A 213 -19.90 -6.78 35.48
CA SER A 213 -20.93 -5.96 36.13
C SER A 213 -21.88 -6.79 36.98
N LEU A 214 -22.28 -7.98 36.51
CA LEU A 214 -23.13 -8.90 37.26
C LEU A 214 -22.43 -9.44 38.52
N GLN A 215 -21.17 -9.85 38.39
CA GLN A 215 -20.38 -10.31 39.54
C GLN A 215 -20.17 -9.20 40.58
N ARG A 216 -20.03 -7.94 40.13
CA ARG A 216 -19.91 -6.78 41.02
C ARG A 216 -21.23 -6.47 41.73
N SER A 217 -22.37 -6.55 41.03
CA SER A 217 -23.68 -6.39 41.69
C SER A 217 -23.97 -7.50 42.69
N ASP A 218 -23.60 -8.75 42.40
CA ASP A 218 -23.78 -9.87 43.32
C ASP A 218 -22.91 -9.73 44.57
N PHE A 219 -21.68 -9.22 44.44
CA PHE A 219 -20.80 -8.91 45.56
C PHE A 219 -21.40 -7.85 46.49
N PHE A 220 -21.92 -6.75 45.95
CA PHE A 220 -22.61 -5.72 46.75
C PHE A 220 -23.86 -6.26 47.44
N ARG A 221 -24.60 -7.17 46.78
CA ARG A 221 -25.82 -7.77 47.32
C ARG A 221 -25.55 -8.78 48.44
N THR A 222 -24.42 -9.51 48.38
CA THR A 222 -24.00 -10.45 49.44
C THR A 222 -23.27 -9.76 50.59
N GLY A 223 -22.53 -8.68 50.34
CA GLY A 223 -21.87 -7.88 51.38
C GLY A 223 -22.84 -7.19 52.34
N TYR A 224 -24.01 -6.78 51.86
CA TYR A 224 -25.02 -6.09 52.70
C TYR A 224 -25.75 -7.01 53.69
N ARG A 225 -25.66 -8.33 53.53
CA ARG A 225 -26.38 -9.30 54.38
C ARG A 225 -25.60 -9.75 55.62
N ARG A 226 -24.36 -9.26 55.83
CA ARG A 226 -23.47 -9.69 56.92
C ARG A 226 -23.19 -8.67 58.03
N SER A 227 -23.79 -7.48 57.99
CA SER A 227 -23.57 -6.46 59.03
C SER A 227 -24.85 -6.12 59.81
N SER A 228 -25.35 -7.06 60.60
CA SER A 228 -26.30 -6.80 61.69
C SER A 228 -25.61 -7.05 63.02
N HIS A 229 -24.85 -6.06 63.49
CA HIS A 229 -24.39 -6.00 64.89
C HIS A 229 -25.36 -5.11 65.69
N PRO A 230 -25.74 -5.48 66.93
CA PRO A 230 -26.67 -4.68 67.73
C PRO A 230 -25.97 -3.43 68.25
N ARG A 231 -26.57 -2.26 68.00
CA ARG A 231 -26.14 -0.96 68.54
C ARG A 231 -26.23 -0.97 70.07
N ARG A 232 -25.09 -0.92 70.76
CA ARG A 232 -25.04 -0.46 72.16
C ARG A 232 -25.20 1.06 72.21
N ARG A 233 -26.17 1.52 73.01
CA ARG A 233 -26.33 2.93 73.40
C ARG A 233 -25.07 3.41 74.12
N VAL A 234 -24.49 4.51 73.65
CA VAL A 234 -23.50 5.29 74.41
C VAL A 234 -24.20 6.58 74.82
N GLY A 235 -24.22 6.80 76.14
CA GLY A 235 -24.83 7.96 76.77
C GLY A 235 -24.02 9.24 76.56
N ASN A 236 -24.75 10.35 76.59
CA ASN A 236 -24.23 11.70 76.60
C ASN A 236 -23.33 11.96 77.83
N SER A 237 -22.19 12.61 77.61
CA SER A 237 -21.68 13.66 78.49
C SER A 237 -20.71 14.57 77.70
N PRO A 238 -20.73 15.90 77.92
CA PRO A 238 -19.95 16.87 77.15
C PRO A 238 -18.66 17.27 77.86
N ALA A 239 -17.58 17.52 77.11
CA ALA A 239 -16.61 18.61 77.39
C ALA A 239 -15.44 18.57 76.40
N SER A 240 -15.36 19.63 75.60
CA SER A 240 -14.20 20.45 75.26
C SER A 240 -12.76 19.90 75.32
N SER A 241 -11.99 20.35 74.33
CA SER A 241 -10.52 20.56 74.30
C SER A 241 -9.67 19.53 73.56
N SER A 242 -9.79 19.49 72.22
CA SER A 242 -8.73 18.90 71.38
C SER A 242 -8.64 19.42 69.95
N PHE A 243 -9.47 20.39 69.54
CA PHE A 243 -9.45 20.90 68.15
C PHE A 243 -8.45 22.06 67.94
N SER A 244 -8.14 22.83 69.00
CA SER A 244 -7.17 23.92 68.95
C SER A 244 -5.71 23.46 68.92
N ARG A 245 -5.42 22.20 69.30
CA ARG A 245 -4.05 21.64 69.32
C ARG A 245 -3.66 20.93 68.01
N TRP A 246 -4.60 20.77 67.07
CA TRP A 246 -4.38 20.13 65.78
C TRP A 246 -4.01 21.13 64.66
N LEU A 247 -4.43 22.40 64.79
CA LEU A 247 -4.21 23.43 63.76
C LEU A 247 -2.84 24.12 63.85
N GLU A 248 -2.09 23.99 64.95
CA GLU A 248 -0.72 24.55 65.07
C GLU A 248 0.37 23.68 64.42
N HIS A 249 0.09 22.39 64.15
CA HIS A 249 1.09 21.46 63.58
C HIS A 249 1.10 21.40 62.04
N ARG A 250 0.21 22.11 61.35
CA ARG A 250 0.27 22.27 59.89
C ARG A 250 0.38 23.74 59.55
N GLY A 251 1.62 24.22 59.42
CA GLY A 251 1.95 25.56 58.96
C GLY A 251 1.39 25.88 57.58
N VAL A 252 0.13 26.30 57.55
CA VAL A 252 -0.53 26.92 56.40
C VAL A 252 -0.74 28.37 56.78
N ARG A 253 0.23 29.23 56.39
CA ARG A 253 0.06 30.68 56.42
C ARG A 253 -0.98 31.04 55.35
N SER A 254 -2.13 31.53 55.78
CA SER A 254 -3.00 32.39 54.98
C SER A 254 -2.78 33.84 55.42
N LEU A 255 -2.16 34.63 54.57
CA LEU A 255 -2.24 36.09 54.50
C LEU A 255 -2.17 36.38 52.99
N GLY A 256 -3.00 37.19 52.38
CA GLY A 256 -4.02 38.14 52.82
C GLY A 256 -4.35 38.98 51.58
N GLU A 257 -5.58 39.45 51.51
CA GLU A 257 -6.09 40.33 50.46
C GLU A 257 -5.40 41.71 50.44
N SER A 258 -5.58 42.37 49.30
CA SER A 258 -5.79 43.81 49.10
C SER A 258 -4.61 44.71 48.67
N GLU A 259 -4.89 45.41 47.57
CA GLU A 259 -4.47 46.75 47.16
C GLU A 259 -3.02 47.01 46.66
N SER A 260 -2.90 47.10 45.33
CA SER A 260 -2.69 48.38 44.60
C SER A 260 -2.84 48.18 43.09
#